data_AF-A0A7X3QH34-F1
#
_entry.id   AF-A0A7X3QH34-F1
#
_cell.length_a   1.000
_cell.length_b   1.000
_cell.length_c   1.000
_cell.angle_alpha   90.00
_cell.angle_beta   90.00
_cell.angle_gamma   90.00
#
_symmetry.space_group_name_H-M   'P 1'
#
loop_
_entity.id
_entity.type
_entity.pdbx_description
1 polymer ?
#
loop_
_entity_poly.entity_id
_entity_poly.type
_entity_poly.pdbx_seq_one_letter_code
_entity_poly.pdbx_strand_id
1 'polypeptide(L)'
;MVEPRLLLVHFLRESLNLTGTHVGCDTSQCGACTVLLDGSSAKSCTVFAVQADGSEVQTIEGLADGDELHPLQDGFWEEHGLQCGYCTPGMIMSAVNLLEENPAPSEAEIREGISGNLCRCTGYQHIVNAIQHAAERMAQS
;
A
#
# COMPACT_ATOMS: atom_id res chain seq x y z
N MET A 1 -0.37 26.89 -1.58
CA MET A 1 -1.32 26.40 -2.61
C MET A 1 -0.51 25.71 -3.69
N VAL A 2 -0.97 24.54 -4.14
CA VAL A 2 -0.34 23.74 -5.22
C VAL A 2 -1.07 23.98 -6.55
N GLU A 3 -0.44 23.63 -7.68
CA GLU A 3 -1.13 23.68 -8.98
C GLU A 3 -2.31 22.70 -9.01
N PRO A 4 -3.51 23.08 -9.51
CA PRO A 4 -4.69 22.22 -9.51
C PRO A 4 -4.54 20.88 -10.24
N ARG A 5 -3.63 20.82 -11.20
CA ARG A 5 -3.34 19.62 -11.99
C ARG A 5 -2.32 18.68 -11.33
N LEU A 6 -1.69 19.09 -10.23
CA LEU A 6 -0.67 18.28 -9.56
C LEU A 6 -1.35 17.03 -8.99
N LEU A 7 -0.91 15.85 -9.44
CA LEU A 7 -1.41 14.59 -8.88
C LEU A 7 -0.85 14.39 -7.46
N LEU A 8 -1.64 13.73 -6.61
CA LEU A 8 -1.28 13.43 -5.23
C LEU A 8 0.02 12.64 -5.16
N VAL A 9 0.23 11.67 -6.07
CA VAL A 9 1.50 10.92 -6.13
C VAL A 9 2.73 11.81 -6.32
N HIS A 10 2.63 12.86 -7.16
CA HIS A 10 3.74 13.78 -7.39
C HIS A 10 3.90 14.75 -6.23
N PHE A 11 2.80 15.18 -5.62
CA PHE A 11 2.86 16.00 -4.41
C PHE A 11 3.59 15.28 -3.26
N LEU A 12 3.20 14.04 -2.96
CA LEU A 12 3.85 13.22 -1.92
C LEU A 12 5.35 13.06 -2.19
N ARG A 13 5.72 12.68 -3.42
CA ARG A 13 7.11 12.37 -3.78
C ARG A 13 7.99 13.60 -3.92
N GLU A 14 7.50 14.67 -4.54
CA GLU A 14 8.33 15.79 -4.98
C GLU A 14 8.22 17.00 -4.05
N SER A 15 7.06 17.19 -3.40
CA SER A 15 6.87 18.31 -2.47
C SER A 15 7.17 17.90 -1.02
N LEU A 16 6.83 16.67 -0.64
CA LEU A 16 7.04 16.16 0.72
C LEU A 16 8.23 15.21 0.87
N ASN A 17 8.86 14.78 -0.24
CA ASN A 17 9.93 13.78 -0.27
C ASN A 17 9.53 12.42 0.36
N LEU A 18 8.24 12.09 0.38
CA LEU A 18 7.73 10.77 0.76
C LEU A 18 7.78 9.86 -0.47
N THR A 19 8.97 9.30 -0.71
CA THR A 19 9.29 8.62 -1.97
C THR A 19 8.95 7.14 -2.02
N GLY A 20 8.40 6.57 -0.94
CA GLY A 20 7.95 5.18 -0.89
C GLY A 20 6.77 4.91 -1.82
N THR A 21 5.86 5.87 -2.00
CA THR A 21 4.82 5.77 -3.04
C THR A 21 5.45 5.85 -4.43
N HIS A 22 5.27 4.84 -5.29
CA HIS A 22 5.93 4.75 -6.60
C HIS A 22 4.98 5.00 -7.79
N VAL A 23 5.55 5.24 -8.98
CA VAL A 23 4.81 5.43 -10.24
C VAL A 23 5.25 4.38 -11.26
N GLY A 24 4.46 3.30 -11.38
CA GLY A 24 4.76 2.19 -12.30
C GLY A 24 4.01 2.21 -13.63
N CYS A 25 3.04 3.12 -13.81
CA CYS A 25 2.26 3.26 -15.04
C CYS A 25 1.59 4.64 -15.12
N ASP A 26 0.97 4.94 -16.26
CA ASP A 26 0.16 6.14 -16.55
C ASP A 26 -1.32 5.82 -16.85
N THR A 27 -1.73 4.57 -16.67
CA THR A 27 -3.08 4.04 -16.99
C THR A 27 -3.85 3.54 -15.77
N SER A 28 -3.38 3.88 -14.55
CA SER A 28 -4.02 3.52 -13.27
C SER A 28 -4.05 2.02 -12.97
N GLN A 29 -3.23 1.21 -13.64
CA GLN A 29 -3.26 -0.25 -13.51
C GLN A 29 -2.40 -0.78 -12.37
N CYS A 30 -1.14 -0.34 -12.26
CA CYS A 30 -0.14 -1.07 -11.47
C CYS A 30 -0.32 -1.06 -9.94
N GLY A 31 -0.99 -0.08 -9.36
CA GLY A 31 -1.18 0.03 -7.90
C GLY A 31 0.07 0.43 -7.09
N ALA A 32 1.25 0.60 -7.70
CA ALA A 32 2.46 1.01 -6.97
C ALA A 32 2.35 2.38 -6.26
N CYS A 33 1.34 3.17 -6.64
CA CYS A 33 1.02 4.48 -6.06
C CYS A 33 -0.09 4.43 -4.98
N THR A 34 -0.49 3.24 -4.52
CA THR A 34 -1.54 3.11 -3.52
C THR A 34 -1.13 3.75 -2.20
N VAL A 35 -2.05 4.53 -1.64
CA VAL A 35 -2.01 5.14 -0.29
C VAL A 35 -3.36 4.89 0.37
N LEU A 36 -3.46 5.12 1.68
CA LEU A 36 -4.78 5.23 2.33
C LEU A 36 -5.19 6.71 2.32
N LEU A 37 -6.39 6.96 1.83
CA LEU A 37 -7.05 8.26 1.81
C LEU A 37 -8.34 8.11 2.60
N ASP A 38 -8.42 8.81 3.74
CA ASP A 38 -9.54 8.72 4.68
C ASP A 38 -9.88 7.28 5.08
N GLY A 39 -8.83 6.49 5.35
CA GLY A 39 -8.91 5.07 5.74
C GLY A 39 -9.12 4.08 4.60
N SER A 40 -9.36 4.54 3.36
CA SER A 40 -9.57 3.66 2.20
C SER A 40 -8.42 3.70 1.20
N SER A 41 -8.10 2.55 0.58
CA SER A 41 -7.04 2.49 -0.41
C SER A 41 -7.41 3.24 -1.70
N ALA A 42 -6.50 4.12 -2.15
CA ALA A 42 -6.66 4.91 -3.36
C ALA A 42 -5.37 4.96 -4.17
N LYS A 43 -5.49 4.90 -5.50
CA LYS A 43 -4.35 5.11 -6.41
C LYS A 43 -4.07 6.60 -6.51
N SER A 44 -3.02 7.08 -5.82
CA SER A 44 -2.70 8.51 -5.76
C SER A 44 -2.34 9.15 -7.12
N CYS A 45 -2.08 8.35 -8.15
CA CYS A 45 -1.90 8.85 -9.53
C CYS A 45 -3.22 9.25 -10.22
N THR A 46 -4.38 8.96 -9.64
CA THR A 46 -5.70 9.35 -10.15
C THR A 46 -6.42 10.37 -9.26
N VAL A 47 -5.71 10.95 -8.29
CA VAL A 47 -6.23 11.94 -7.35
C VAL A 47 -5.41 13.21 -7.53
N PHE A 48 -6.04 14.37 -7.66
CA PHE A 48 -5.32 15.64 -7.60
C PHE A 48 -4.99 16.00 -6.16
N ALA A 49 -3.81 16.59 -5.93
CA ALA A 49 -3.36 17.00 -4.60
C ALA A 49 -4.36 17.96 -3.92
N VAL A 50 -5.05 18.81 -4.71
CA VAL A 50 -6.06 19.73 -4.17
C VAL A 50 -7.31 19.02 -3.65
N GLN A 51 -7.60 17.80 -4.13
CA GLN A 51 -8.74 17.02 -3.68
C GLN A 51 -8.51 16.37 -2.31
N ALA A 52 -7.25 16.27 -1.88
CA ALA A 52 -6.87 15.76 -0.57
C ALA A 52 -6.80 16.86 0.50
N ASP A 53 -7.24 18.10 0.18
CA ASP A 53 -7.29 19.18 1.17
C ASP A 53 -8.29 18.83 2.28
N GLY A 54 -7.79 18.77 3.52
CA GLY A 54 -8.58 18.36 4.68
C GLY A 54 -8.74 16.84 4.88
N SER A 55 -8.23 16.01 3.98
CA SER A 55 -8.24 14.54 4.12
C SER A 55 -7.07 14.04 4.95
N GLU A 56 -7.24 12.85 5.52
CA GLU A 56 -6.16 12.06 6.10
C GLU A 56 -5.49 11.21 5.00
N VAL A 57 -4.18 11.35 4.83
CA VAL A 57 -3.39 10.56 3.87
C VAL A 57 -2.30 9.80 4.62
N GLN A 58 -2.36 8.47 4.59
CA GLN A 58 -1.32 7.60 5.13
C GLN A 58 -0.55 6.92 4.00
N THR A 59 0.78 6.99 4.08
CA THR A 59 1.71 6.34 3.15
C THR A 59 2.50 5.25 3.88
N ILE A 60 3.34 4.51 3.14
CA ILE A 60 4.15 3.43 3.71
C ILE A 60 5.11 3.92 4.81
N GLU A 61 5.57 5.16 4.71
CA GLU A 61 6.44 5.80 5.70
C GLU A 61 5.77 6.02 7.05
N GLY A 62 4.44 6.13 7.08
CA GLY A 62 3.66 6.38 8.29
C GLY A 62 3.01 5.11 8.88
N LEU A 63 3.41 3.93 8.42
CA LEU A 63 2.80 2.66 8.84
C LEU A 63 3.47 2.05 10.08
N ALA A 64 4.77 2.25 10.27
CA ALA A 64 5.49 1.80 11.45
C ALA A 64 5.25 2.74 12.64
N ASP A 65 5.27 2.20 13.86
CA ASP A 65 5.28 3.00 15.10
C ASP A 65 6.72 3.14 15.59
N GLY A 66 7.41 4.20 15.14
CA GLY A 66 8.82 4.40 15.41
C GLY A 66 9.69 3.30 14.78
N ASP A 67 10.34 2.50 15.62
CA ASP A 67 11.17 1.36 15.20
C ASP A 67 10.38 0.04 15.12
N GLU A 68 9.10 0.05 15.53
CA GLU A 68 8.24 -1.13 15.50
C GLU A 68 7.53 -1.22 14.14
N LEU A 69 7.87 -2.27 13.40
CA LEU A 69 7.24 -2.55 12.12
C LEU A 69 5.79 -2.99 12.32
N HIS A 70 4.92 -2.53 11.43
CA HIS A 70 3.55 -3.04 11.34
C HIS A 70 3.58 -4.54 10.99
N PRO A 71 2.63 -5.37 11.49
CA PRO A 71 2.60 -6.81 11.19
C PRO A 71 2.66 -7.19 9.70
N LEU A 72 2.13 -6.32 8.81
CA LEU A 72 2.28 -6.48 7.36
C LEU A 72 3.71 -6.23 6.86
N GLN A 73 4.43 -5.26 7.42
CA GLN A 73 5.84 -5.04 7.06
C GLN A 73 6.70 -6.23 7.52
N ASP A 74 6.49 -6.71 8.74
CA ASP A 74 7.10 -7.94 9.26
C ASP A 74 6.77 -9.16 8.40
N GLY A 75 5.49 -9.37 8.08
CA GLY A 75 5.05 -10.50 7.25
C GLY A 75 5.69 -10.50 5.87
N PHE A 76 5.83 -9.34 5.23
CA PHE A 76 6.52 -9.24 3.93
C PHE A 76 8.02 -9.53 4.04
N TRP A 77 8.65 -9.19 5.17
CA TRP A 77 10.05 -9.51 5.45
C TRP A 77 10.25 -11.02 5.66
N GLU A 78 9.47 -11.62 6.56
CA GLU A 78 9.59 -13.03 6.96
C GLU A 78 9.21 -14.00 5.83
N GLU A 79 8.12 -13.72 5.11
CA GLU A 79 7.58 -14.61 4.08
C GLU A 79 8.18 -14.38 2.69
N HIS A 80 9.22 -13.53 2.59
CA HIS A 80 9.85 -13.15 1.33
C HIS A 80 8.85 -12.53 0.33
N GLY A 81 7.93 -11.71 0.84
CA GLY A 81 6.86 -11.04 0.10
C GLY A 81 7.35 -9.93 -0.85
N LEU A 82 8.66 -9.69 -0.94
CA LEU A 82 9.27 -8.73 -1.85
C LEU A 82 10.55 -9.25 -2.50
N GLN A 83 10.90 -8.67 -3.65
CA GLN A 83 12.21 -8.87 -4.30
C GLN A 83 12.81 -7.51 -4.67
N CYS A 84 12.41 -6.92 -5.81
CA CYS A 84 12.94 -5.60 -6.21
C CYS A 84 12.43 -4.44 -5.34
N GLY A 85 11.41 -4.68 -4.50
CA GLY A 85 10.83 -3.68 -3.60
C GLY A 85 9.89 -2.67 -4.25
N TYR A 86 9.79 -2.61 -5.58
CA TYR A 86 9.08 -1.51 -6.26
C TYR A 86 7.56 -1.50 -6.00
N CYS A 87 6.91 -2.66 -6.03
CA CYS A 87 5.47 -2.76 -5.74
C CYS A 87 5.16 -2.83 -4.24
N THR A 88 6.16 -3.03 -3.39
CA THR A 88 5.99 -3.38 -1.98
C THR A 88 5.20 -2.34 -1.20
N PRO A 89 5.49 -1.02 -1.32
CA PRO A 89 4.70 0.01 -0.66
C PRO A 89 3.20 -0.06 -0.98
N GLY A 90 2.84 -0.06 -2.27
CA GLY A 90 1.44 -0.12 -2.69
C GLY A 90 0.74 -1.42 -2.29
N MET A 91 1.46 -2.55 -2.34
CA MET A 91 0.96 -3.84 -1.89
C MET A 91 0.62 -3.84 -0.40
N ILE A 92 1.52 -3.33 0.43
CA ILE A 92 1.30 -3.26 1.88
C ILE A 92 0.12 -2.33 2.19
N MET A 93 0.04 -1.15 1.57
CA MET A 93 -1.08 -0.23 1.81
C MET A 93 -2.44 -0.85 1.41
N SER A 94 -2.51 -1.60 0.31
CA SER A 94 -3.75 -2.33 -0.04
C SER A 94 -4.05 -3.47 0.93
N ALA A 95 -3.03 -4.16 1.44
CA ALA A 95 -3.22 -5.20 2.43
C ALA A 95 -3.70 -4.64 3.78
N VAL A 96 -3.28 -3.42 4.17
CA VAL A 96 -3.83 -2.73 5.36
C VAL A 96 -5.34 -2.54 5.19
N ASN A 97 -5.78 -1.95 4.08
CA ASN A 97 -7.21 -1.78 3.80
C ASN A 97 -7.97 -3.11 3.86
N LEU A 98 -7.42 -4.17 3.25
CA LEU A 98 -8.04 -5.50 3.27
C LEU A 98 -8.21 -6.02 4.70
N LEU A 99 -7.18 -5.95 5.54
CA LEU A 99 -7.22 -6.50 6.90
C LEU A 99 -8.06 -5.67 7.87
N GLU A 100 -8.20 -4.37 7.63
CA GLU A 100 -9.16 -3.51 8.34
C GLU A 100 -10.60 -3.94 8.06
N GLU A 101 -10.93 -4.27 6.80
CA GLU A 101 -12.28 -4.69 6.40
C GLU A 101 -12.57 -6.16 6.71
N ASN A 102 -11.56 -7.03 6.55
CA ASN A 102 -11.65 -8.47 6.77
C ASN A 102 -10.38 -8.96 7.49
N PRO A 103 -10.41 -9.05 8.85
CA PRO A 103 -9.24 -9.42 9.64
C PRO A 103 -8.77 -10.87 9.47
N ALA A 104 -9.58 -11.75 8.87
CA ALA A 104 -9.26 -13.16 8.68
C ALA A 104 -9.62 -13.62 7.25
N PRO A 105 -9.00 -13.04 6.21
CA PRO A 105 -9.37 -13.31 4.83
C PRO A 105 -8.84 -14.68 4.39
N SER A 106 -9.63 -15.40 3.61
CA SER A 106 -9.16 -16.57 2.87
C SER A 106 -8.13 -16.19 1.81
N GLU A 107 -7.36 -17.16 1.31
CA GLU A 107 -6.41 -16.92 0.21
C GLU A 107 -7.09 -16.28 -1.02
N ALA A 108 -8.32 -16.71 -1.36
CA ALA A 108 -9.06 -16.16 -2.48
C ALA A 108 -9.43 -14.69 -2.26
N GLU A 109 -9.86 -14.34 -1.04
CA GLU A 109 -10.16 -12.95 -0.66
C GLU A 109 -8.90 -12.08 -0.63
N ILE A 110 -7.76 -12.63 -0.19
CA ILE A 110 -6.48 -11.91 -0.27
C ILE A 110 -6.12 -11.59 -1.71
N ARG A 111 -6.18 -12.57 -2.61
CA ARG A 111 -5.85 -12.38 -4.02
C ARG A 111 -6.76 -11.34 -4.69
N GLU A 112 -8.04 -11.35 -4.35
CA GLU A 112 -8.98 -10.34 -4.84
C GLU A 112 -8.68 -8.96 -4.25
N GLY A 113 -8.47 -8.87 -2.93
CA GLY A 113 -8.19 -7.62 -2.23
C GLY A 113 -6.91 -6.93 -2.70
N ILE A 114 -5.92 -7.68 -3.16
CA ILE A 114 -4.67 -7.12 -3.71
C ILE A 114 -4.63 -7.04 -5.23
N SER A 115 -5.70 -7.43 -5.93
CA SER A 115 -5.74 -7.52 -7.41
C SER A 115 -5.44 -6.18 -8.11
N GLY A 116 -5.64 -5.06 -7.40
CA GLY A 116 -5.29 -3.72 -7.85
C GLY A 116 -3.79 -3.40 -7.89
N ASN A 117 -2.93 -4.29 -7.41
CA ASN A 117 -1.48 -4.12 -7.33
C ASN A 117 -0.74 -5.20 -8.14
N LEU A 118 0.07 -4.76 -9.10
CA LEU A 118 0.83 -5.64 -9.97
C LEU A 118 2.25 -5.85 -9.45
N CYS A 119 2.67 -7.11 -9.42
CA CYS A 119 4.04 -7.50 -9.10
C CYS A 119 4.65 -8.28 -10.28
N ARG A 120 5.89 -7.94 -10.65
CA ARG A 120 6.61 -8.64 -11.73
C ARG A 120 7.61 -9.68 -11.22
N CYS A 121 7.89 -9.69 -9.92
CA CYS A 121 9.03 -10.42 -9.36
C CYS A 121 8.61 -11.66 -8.57
N THR A 122 7.64 -11.52 -7.66
CA THR A 122 7.33 -12.57 -6.67
C THR A 122 6.43 -13.69 -7.19
N GLY A 123 5.64 -13.44 -8.24
CA GLY A 123 4.57 -14.35 -8.65
C GLY A 123 3.41 -14.43 -7.64
N TYR A 124 3.30 -13.47 -6.73
CA TYR A 124 2.22 -13.27 -5.74
C TYR A 124 2.10 -14.27 -4.60
N GLN A 125 2.58 -15.52 -4.71
CA GLN A 125 2.37 -16.51 -3.65
C GLN A 125 2.94 -16.06 -2.30
N HIS A 126 4.17 -15.58 -2.28
CA HIS A 126 4.82 -15.09 -1.05
C HIS A 126 4.17 -13.82 -0.49
N ILE A 127 3.50 -13.01 -1.33
CA ILE A 127 2.70 -11.86 -0.88
C ILE A 127 1.45 -12.35 -0.16
N VAL A 128 0.78 -13.38 -0.69
CA VAL A 128 -0.39 -13.98 -0.02
C VAL A 128 0.02 -14.54 1.34
N ASN A 129 1.12 -15.31 1.39
CA ASN A 129 1.64 -15.86 2.64
C ASN A 129 1.96 -14.74 3.66
N ALA A 130 2.60 -13.65 3.23
CA ALA A 130 2.91 -12.50 4.07
C ALA A 130 1.66 -11.86 4.69
N ILE A 131 0.58 -11.75 3.92
CA ILE A 131 -0.69 -11.19 4.40
C ILE A 131 -1.38 -12.14 5.38
N GLN A 132 -1.35 -13.46 5.12
CA GLN A 132 -1.85 -14.46 6.06
C GLN A 132 -1.07 -14.43 7.39
N HIS A 133 0.26 -14.37 7.30
CA HIS A 133 1.13 -14.24 8.47
C HIS A 133 0.79 -13.00 9.30
N ALA A 134 0.60 -11.86 8.64
CA ALA A 134 0.21 -10.62 9.32
C ALA A 134 -1.16 -10.73 10.00
N ALA A 135 -2.16 -11.29 9.31
CA ALA A 135 -3.50 -11.50 9.85
C ALA A 135 -3.47 -12.39 11.11
N GLU A 136 -2.69 -13.48 11.08
CA GLU A 136 -2.51 -14.37 12.24
C GLU A 136 -1.86 -13.66 13.44
N ARG A 137 -0.86 -12.80 13.20
CA ARG A 137 -0.22 -12.01 14.27
C ARG A 137 -1.14 -10.95 14.85
N MET A 138 -1.88 -10.25 14.00
CA MET A 138 -2.83 -9.22 14.42
C MET A 138 -3.96 -9.82 15.27
N ALA A 139 -4.41 -11.05 14.98
CA ALA A 139 -5.42 -11.75 15.78
C ALA A 139 -4.94 -12.19 17.18
N GLN A 140 -3.62 -12.22 17.42
CA GLN A 140 -3.02 -12.62 18.70
C GLN A 140 -2.67 -11.45 19.62
N SER A 141 -2.82 -10.22 19.13
CA SER A 141 -2.50 -8.96 19.84
C SER A 141 -3.74 -8.36 20.47
#